data_AF-A0A0C9TCK5-F1
#
_entry.id   AF-A0A0C9TCK5-F1
#
_cell.length_a   1.000
_cell.length_b   1.000
_cell.length_c   1.000
_cell.angle_alpha   90.00
_cell.angle_beta   90.00
_cell.angle_gamma   90.00
#
_symmetry.space_group_name_H-M   'P 1'
#
loop_
_entity.id
_entity.type
_entity.pdbx_description
1 polymer ?
#
loop_
_entity_poly.entity_id
_entity_poly.type
_entity_poly.pdbx_seq_one_letter_code
_entity_poly.pdbx_strand_id
1 'polypeptide(L)' 'MREWLEYEEEYLEALLRREGADGRTCSKGCGRDGVYRCADCFGRPMLCTSCCRSAHQ' A
#
# COMPACT_ATOMS: atom_id res chain seq x y z
N MET A 1 1.21 13.68 23.29
CA MET A 1 1.20 12.41 22.51
C MET A 1 0.17 11.41 23.06
N ARG A 2 -1.06 11.87 23.29
CA ARG A 2 -2.26 11.03 23.52
C ARG A 2 -3.45 11.49 22.67
N GLU A 3 -3.32 12.63 22.02
CA GLU A 3 -4.29 13.20 21.06
C GLU A 3 -4.57 12.30 19.85
N TRP A 4 -3.78 11.24 19.61
CA TRP A 4 -4.06 10.31 18.52
C TRP A 4 -5.09 9.24 18.88
N LEU A 5 -5.34 9.00 20.18
CA LEU A 5 -6.24 7.94 20.65
C LEU A 5 -7.69 8.16 20.23
N GLU A 6 -8.12 9.42 20.10
CA GLU A 6 -9.47 9.74 19.59
C GLU A 6 -9.66 9.34 18.12
N TYR A 7 -8.57 9.21 17.36
CA TYR A 7 -8.56 8.80 15.96
C TYR A 7 -8.05 7.36 15.75
N GLU A 8 -7.81 6.61 16.83
CA GLU A 8 -7.17 5.29 16.76
C GLU A 8 -7.93 4.34 15.85
N GLU A 9 -9.26 4.28 15.99
CA GLU A 9 -10.12 3.41 15.18
C GLU A 9 -10.11 3.81 13.70
N GLU A 10 -10.23 5.11 13.39
CA GLU A 10 -10.18 5.61 12.01
C GLU A 10 -8.84 5.30 11.34
N TYR A 11 -7.74 5.44 12.09
CA TYR A 11 -6.40 5.12 11.59
C TYR A 11 -6.21 3.63 11.39
N LEU A 12 -6.68 2.80 12.32
CA LEU A 12 -6.63 1.35 12.22
C LEU A 12 -7.46 0.86 11.03
N GLU A 13 -8.67 1.38 10.83
CA GLU A 13 -9.48 1.06 9.65
C GLU A 13 -8.77 1.46 8.35
N ALA A 14 -8.16 2.64 8.29
CA ALA A 14 -7.43 3.09 7.10
C ALA A 14 -6.23 2.18 6.81
N LEU A 15 -5.50 1.75 7.84
CA LEU A 15 -4.40 0.79 7.71
C LEU A 15 -4.91 -0.58 7.25
N LEU A 16 -5.98 -1.09 7.86
CA LEU A 16 -6.59 -2.38 7.48
C LEU A 16 -7.14 -2.35 6.05
N ARG A 17 -7.78 -1.26 5.61
CA ARG A 17 -8.19 -1.11 4.20
C ARG A 17 -7.00 -1.06 3.27
N ARG A 18 -5.90 -0.41 3.67
CA ARG A 18 -4.69 -0.29 2.85
C ARG A 18 -3.89 -1.60 2.76
N GLU A 19 -3.85 -2.36 3.85
CA GLU A 19 -3.08 -3.60 3.94
C GLU A 19 -3.89 -4.83 3.52
N GLY A 20 -5.15 -4.90 3.95
CA GLY A 20 -6.11 -5.99 3.70
C GLY A 20 -7.01 -5.79 2.49
N ALA A 21 -6.87 -4.70 1.72
CA ALA A 21 -7.37 -4.69 0.34
C ALA A 21 -6.49 -5.64 -0.48
N ASP A 22 -6.84 -6.92 -0.43
CA ASP A 22 -6.31 -8.02 -1.23
C ASP A 22 -6.78 -7.91 -2.68
N GLY A 23 -6.85 -6.68 -3.20
CA GLY A 23 -6.80 -6.45 -4.62
C GLY A 23 -5.43 -6.93 -5.04
N ARG A 24 -5.37 -8.09 -5.69
CA ARG A 24 -4.20 -8.53 -6.46
C ARG A 24 -3.83 -7.52 -7.53
N THR A 25 -4.31 -6.29 -7.54
CA THR A 25 -4.10 -5.24 -8.51
C THR A 25 -2.95 -4.32 -8.08
N CYS A 26 -2.20 -3.86 -9.07
CA CYS A 26 -1.11 -2.93 -8.86
C CYS A 26 -1.65 -1.57 -8.38
N SER A 27 -1.14 -1.08 -7.25
CA SER A 27 -1.54 0.20 -6.64
C SER A 27 -1.27 1.41 -7.53
N LYS A 28 -0.50 1.27 -8.62
CA LYS A 28 -0.32 2.33 -9.64
C LYS A 28 -1.50 2.44 -10.62
N GLY A 29 -2.52 1.59 -10.51
CA GLY A 29 -3.69 1.63 -11.38
C GLY A 29 -3.42 1.20 -12.82
N CYS A 30 -2.34 0.47 -13.08
CA CYS A 30 -1.95 0.07 -14.44
C CYS A 30 -2.76 -1.11 -15.01
N GLY A 31 -3.80 -1.57 -14.30
CA GLY A 31 -4.65 -2.69 -14.70
C GLY A 31 -4.00 -4.07 -14.63
N ARG A 32 -2.73 -4.16 -14.16
CA ARG A 32 -2.04 -5.45 -13.93
C ARG A 32 -2.14 -5.88 -12.49
N ASP A 33 -1.88 -7.16 -12.28
CA ASP A 33 -1.80 -7.69 -10.94
C ASP A 33 -0.56 -7.18 -10.19
N GLY A 34 -0.74 -6.76 -8.95
CA GLY A 34 0.29 -6.55 -7.96
C GLY A 34 0.82 -7.88 -7.45
N VAL A 35 2.13 -8.07 -7.52
CA VAL A 35 2.82 -9.34 -7.22
C VAL A 35 3.72 -9.26 -6.00
N TYR A 36 4.23 -8.08 -5.63
CA TYR A 36 5.00 -7.90 -4.40
C TYR A 36 4.90 -6.50 -3.80
N ARG A 37 5.23 -6.40 -2.50
CA ARG A 37 5.41 -5.13 -1.77
C ARG A 37 6.90 -4.87 -1.61
N CYS A 38 7.42 -3.86 -2.32
CA CYS A 38 8.83 -3.49 -2.24
C CYS A 38 9.16 -2.89 -0.85
N ALA A 39 10.25 -3.33 -0.22
CA ALA A 39 10.67 -2.85 1.09
C ALA A 39 11.22 -1.41 1.05
N ASP A 40 11.80 -1.02 -0.08
CA ASP A 40 12.41 0.30 -0.28
C ASP A 40 11.37 1.37 -0.68
N CYS A 41 10.17 0.95 -1.10
CA CYS A 41 9.09 1.87 -1.42
C CYS A 41 8.39 2.37 -0.14
N PHE A 42 8.22 3.69 0.00
CA PHE A 42 7.47 4.27 1.12
C PHE A 42 6.06 3.67 1.24
N GLY A 43 5.74 3.19 2.43
CA GLY A 43 4.47 2.55 2.73
C GLY A 43 4.24 1.19 2.05
N ARG A 44 5.21 0.64 1.31
CA ARG A 44 5.18 -0.74 0.77
C ARG A 44 3.89 -1.06 -0.03
N PRO A 45 3.56 -0.27 -1.07
CA PRO A 45 2.39 -0.50 -1.90
C PRO A 45 2.48 -1.84 -2.64
N MET A 46 1.32 -2.37 -3.01
CA MET A 46 1.19 -3.62 -3.76
C MET A 46 1.48 -3.34 -5.24
N LEU A 47 2.64 -3.71 -5.76
CA LEU A 47 3.08 -3.32 -7.10
C LEU A 47 3.30 -4.52 -8.02
N CYS A 48 3.11 -4.29 -9.32
CA CYS A 48 3.63 -5.19 -10.35
C CYS A 48 5.11 -4.90 -10.60
N THR A 49 5.84 -5.91 -11.10
CA THR A 49 7.29 -5.81 -11.32
C THR A 49 7.69 -4.64 -12.23
N SER A 50 6.91 -4.37 -13.28
CA SER A 50 7.20 -3.26 -14.17
C SER A 50 7.06 -1.90 -13.48
N CYS A 51 5.96 -1.66 -12.76
CA CYS A 51 5.71 -0.38 -12.10
C CYS A 51 6.67 -0.13 -10.95
N CYS A 52 7.07 -1.17 -10.23
CA CYS A 52 8.09 -1.05 -9.21
C CYS A 52 9.45 -0.69 -9.85
N ARG A 53 9.90 -1.40 -10.88
CA ARG A 53 11.16 -1.10 -11.55
C ARG A 53 11.21 0.34 -12.08
N SER A 54 10.15 0.81 -12.72
CA SER A 54 10.07 2.19 -13.22
C SER A 54 10.14 3.25 -12.12
N ALA A 55 9.79 2.92 -10.87
CA ALA A 55 9.90 3.84 -9.74
C ALA A 55 11.32 3.90 -9.13
N HIS A 56 12.18 2.93 -9.45
CA HIS A 56 13.56 2.81 -8.95
C HIS A 56 14.63 3.11 -10.02
N GLN A 57 14.22 3.54 -11.22
CA GLN A 57 15.12 4.03 -12.27
C GLN A 57 15.41 5.52 -12.08
#